data_AF-A0A1T3BI11-F1
#
_entry.id   AF-A0A1T3BI11-F1
#
_cell.length_a   1.000
_cell.length_b   1.000
_cell.length_c   1.000
_cell.angle_alpha   90.00
_cell.angle_beta   90.00
_cell.angle_gamma   90.00
#
_symmetry.space_group_name_H-M   'P 1'
#
loop_
_entity.id
_entity.type
_entity.pdbx_description
1 polymer ?
#
loop_
_entity_poly.entity_id
_entity_poly.type
_entity_poly.pdbx_seq_one_letter_code
_entity_poly.pdbx_strand_id
1 'polypeptide(L)'
;MNKIIMTTLLLCMGLIIASCEKTYSVEEFKKNEELRNEWLSRCGLGGGPKNCQNARLAADELRKEYYDNLSKQLLESSEKRRKAMEQKKEPNNE
;
A
#
# COMPACT_ATOMS: atom_id res chain seq x y z
N MET A 1 -13.06 -39.21 35.05
CA MET A 1 -12.58 -37.82 35.23
C MET A 1 -11.41 -37.47 34.29
N ASN A 2 -10.51 -38.39 33.91
CA ASN A 2 -9.44 -38.09 32.94
C ASN A 2 -9.89 -37.78 31.50
N LYS A 3 -11.01 -38.35 31.04
CA LYS A 3 -11.49 -38.16 29.66
C LYS A 3 -11.86 -36.69 29.36
N ILE A 4 -12.47 -36.01 30.33
CA ILE A 4 -12.90 -34.61 30.20
C ILE A 4 -11.68 -33.68 30.13
N ILE A 5 -10.66 -33.95 30.96
CA ILE A 5 -9.41 -33.16 31.00
C ILE A 5 -8.66 -33.25 29.65
N MET A 6 -8.58 -34.46 29.08
CA MET A 6 -7.95 -34.68 27.77
C MET A 6 -8.69 -33.96 26.64
N THR A 7 -10.03 -33.98 26.63
CA THR A 7 -10.81 -33.27 25.61
C THR A 7 -10.67 -31.75 25.72
N THR A 8 -10.60 -31.20 26.94
CA THR A 8 -10.32 -29.76 27.13
C THR A 8 -8.91 -29.37 26.69
N LEU A 9 -7.89 -30.21 26.93
CA LEU A 9 -6.53 -29.94 26.48
C LEU A 9 -6.42 -29.89 24.94
N LEU A 10 -7.06 -30.85 24.25
CA LEU A 10 -7.12 -30.90 22.78
C LEU A 10 -7.86 -29.70 22.18
N LEU A 11 -8.96 -29.26 22.80
CA LEU A 11 -9.68 -28.05 22.39
C LEU A 11 -8.84 -26.78 22.60
N CYS A 12 -8.09 -26.68 23.71
CA CYS A 12 -7.18 -25.55 23.95
C CYS A 12 -6.03 -25.51 22.93
N MET A 13 -5.46 -26.66 22.54
CA MET A 13 -4.42 -26.71 21.51
C MET A 13 -4.95 -26.35 20.12
N GLY A 14 -6.19 -26.73 19.79
CA GLY A 14 -6.85 -26.34 18.54
C GLY A 14 -7.18 -24.84 18.46
N LEU A 15 -7.49 -24.20 19.60
CA LEU A 15 -7.78 -22.76 19.68
C LEU A 15 -6.53 -21.88 19.54
N ILE A 16 -5.33 -22.39 19.87
CA ILE A 16 -4.07 -21.64 19.70
C ILE A 16 -3.70 -21.48 18.21
N ILE A 17 -4.21 -22.38 17.34
CA ILE A 17 -4.00 -22.29 15.88
C ILE A 17 -4.84 -21.14 15.27
N ALA A 18 -5.90 -20.69 15.95
CA ALA A 18 -6.79 -19.64 15.47
C ALA A 18 -6.20 -18.21 15.54
N SER A 19 -4.96 -18.03 16.00
CA SER A 19 -4.32 -16.71 16.10
C SER A 19 -2.95 -16.61 15.43
N CYS A 20 -2.61 -17.50 14.49
CA CYS A 20 -1.50 -17.23 13.57
C CYS A 20 -2.02 -16.34 12.44
N GLU A 21 -2.16 -15.04 12.72
CA GLU A 21 -2.58 -14.06 11.72
C GLU A 21 -1.57 -14.09 10.57
N LYS A 22 -2.05 -14.40 9.34
CA LYS A 22 -1.20 -14.50 8.15
C LYS A 22 -0.37 -13.23 8.03
N THR A 23 0.95 -13.37 7.88
CA THR A 23 1.79 -12.23 7.50
C THR A 23 1.69 -12.01 5.99
N TYR A 24 1.15 -10.87 5.58
CA TYR A 24 1.05 -10.45 4.18
C TYR A 24 2.30 -9.67 3.79
N SER A 25 2.81 -9.92 2.60
CA SER A 25 3.92 -9.17 2.01
C SER A 25 3.49 -7.77 1.55
N VAL A 26 4.47 -6.90 1.32
CA VAL A 26 4.25 -5.55 0.74
C VAL A 26 3.58 -5.67 -0.62
N GLU A 27 4.02 -6.61 -1.46
CA GLU A 27 3.46 -6.83 -2.81
C GLU A 27 2.00 -7.28 -2.79
N GLU A 28 1.60 -8.12 -1.83
CA GLU A 28 0.19 -8.49 -1.63
C GLU A 28 -0.66 -7.25 -1.29
N PHE A 29 -0.15 -6.36 -0.43
CA PHE A 29 -0.83 -5.09 -0.11
C PHE A 29 -0.84 -4.08 -1.26
N LYS A 30 0.18 -4.05 -2.12
CA LYS A 30 0.18 -3.17 -3.32
C LYS A 30 -0.92 -3.60 -4.29
N LYS A 31 -1.09 -4.92 -4.48
CA LYS A 31 -2.04 -5.51 -5.43
C LYS A 31 -3.49 -5.51 -4.93
N ASN A 32 -3.71 -5.55 -3.61
CA ASN A 32 -5.05 -5.60 -3.03
C ASN A 32 -5.33 -4.35 -2.17
N GLU A 33 -6.09 -3.43 -2.75
CA GLU A 33 -6.47 -2.18 -2.09
C GLU A 33 -7.38 -2.38 -0.88
N GLU A 34 -8.37 -3.27 -0.98
CA GLU A 34 -9.31 -3.53 0.12
C GLU A 34 -8.57 -4.07 1.36
N LEU A 35 -7.73 -5.08 1.15
CA LEU A 35 -6.88 -5.64 2.21
C LEU A 35 -5.98 -4.56 2.82
N ARG A 36 -5.31 -3.75 2.00
CA ARG A 36 -4.47 -2.65 2.50
C ARG A 36 -5.27 -1.64 3.32
N ASN A 37 -6.44 -1.23 2.84
CA ASN A 37 -7.27 -0.24 3.52
C ASN A 37 -7.83 -0.77 4.85
N GLU A 38 -8.26 -2.04 4.89
CA GLU A 38 -8.66 -2.70 6.13
C GLU A 38 -7.53 -2.67 7.15
N TRP A 39 -6.32 -3.07 6.74
CA TRP A 39 -5.16 -3.10 7.63
C TRP A 39 -4.72 -1.69 8.06
N LEU A 40 -4.69 -0.72 7.17
CA LEU A 40 -4.38 0.67 7.53
C LEU A 40 -5.38 1.24 8.54
N SER A 41 -6.68 0.95 8.36
CA SER A 41 -7.73 1.33 9.30
C SER A 41 -7.55 0.65 10.66
N ARG A 42 -7.31 -0.66 10.67
CA ARG A 42 -7.06 -1.45 11.90
C ARG A 42 -5.82 -0.97 12.66
N CYS A 43 -4.76 -0.56 11.97
CA CYS A 43 -3.47 -0.21 12.59
C CYS A 43 -3.39 1.25 13.09
N GLY A 44 -4.27 2.15 12.64
CA GLY A 44 -4.22 3.57 12.99
C GLY A 44 -2.85 4.22 12.72
N LEU A 45 -2.40 5.11 13.61
CA LEU A 45 -1.13 5.84 13.49
C LEU A 45 0.06 5.21 14.26
N GLY A 46 -0.17 4.20 15.11
CA GLY A 46 0.85 3.66 16.01
C GLY A 46 1.80 2.62 15.37
N GLY A 47 2.97 2.36 15.96
CA GLY A 47 3.81 1.23 15.54
C GLY A 47 3.07 -0.09 15.74
N GLY A 48 2.86 -0.86 14.67
CA GLY A 48 2.05 -2.07 14.71
C GLY A 48 2.81 -3.35 14.33
N PRO A 49 2.16 -4.52 14.42
CA PRO A 49 2.69 -5.80 13.96
C PRO A 49 3.13 -5.75 12.48
N LYS A 50 3.87 -6.77 12.03
CA LYS A 50 4.52 -6.79 10.70
C LYS A 50 3.59 -6.41 9.54
N ASN A 51 2.32 -6.82 9.58
CA ASN A 51 1.31 -6.44 8.59
C ASN A 51 1.00 -4.95 8.55
N CYS A 52 0.95 -4.26 9.70
CA CYS A 52 0.80 -2.81 9.74
C CYS A 52 1.97 -2.10 9.05
N GLN A 53 3.19 -2.59 9.29
CA GLN A 53 4.39 -2.04 8.66
C GLN A 53 4.37 -2.27 7.15
N ASN A 54 4.03 -3.49 6.71
CA ASN A 54 3.97 -3.84 5.30
C ASN A 54 2.84 -3.09 4.57
N ALA A 55 1.67 -2.91 5.19
CA ALA A 55 0.55 -2.14 4.64
C ALA A 55 0.90 -0.66 4.46
N ARG A 56 1.59 -0.05 5.44
CA ARG A 56 2.08 1.33 5.35
C ARG A 56 3.15 1.50 4.29
N LEU A 57 4.14 0.60 4.27
CA LEU A 57 5.18 0.63 3.26
C LEU A 57 4.59 0.49 1.84
N ALA A 58 3.63 -0.40 1.64
CA ALA A 58 2.91 -0.51 0.37
C ALA A 58 2.17 0.79 0.00
N ALA A 59 1.49 1.42 0.96
CA ALA A 59 0.80 2.70 0.73
C ALA A 59 1.76 3.84 0.40
N ASP A 60 2.90 3.90 1.06
CA ASP A 60 3.93 4.93 0.83
C ASP A 60 4.60 4.75 -0.53
N GLU A 61 4.90 3.52 -0.94
CA GLU A 61 5.43 3.23 -2.28
C GLU A 61 4.43 3.61 -3.37
N LEU A 62 3.16 3.22 -3.26
CA LEU A 62 2.12 3.60 -4.21
C LEU A 62 1.94 5.11 -4.29
N ARG A 63 1.97 5.81 -3.15
CA ARG A 63 1.91 7.27 -3.10
C ARG A 63 3.09 7.90 -3.84
N LYS A 64 4.30 7.38 -3.62
CA LYS A 64 5.50 7.85 -4.30
C LYS A 64 5.41 7.63 -5.81
N GLU A 65 5.03 6.43 -6.25
CA GLU A 65 4.83 6.11 -7.67
C GLU A 65 3.82 7.05 -8.33
N TYR A 66 2.71 7.38 -7.63
CA TYR A 66 1.72 8.33 -8.09
C TYR A 66 2.30 9.73 -8.31
N TYR A 67 3.01 10.29 -7.31
CA TYR A 67 3.60 11.63 -7.43
C TYR A 67 4.77 11.70 -8.43
N ASP A 68 5.54 10.62 -8.55
CA ASP A 68 6.60 10.51 -9.56
C ASP A 68 6.01 10.51 -10.99
N ASN A 69 4.87 9.83 -11.20
CA ASN A 69 4.17 9.87 -12.48
C ASN A 69 3.56 11.25 -12.75
N LEU A 70 2.87 11.82 -11.75
CA LEU A 70 2.26 13.14 -11.87
C LEU A 70 3.30 14.23 -12.17
N SER A 71 4.45 14.22 -11.50
CA SER A 71 5.52 15.18 -11.74
C SER A 71 6.08 15.08 -13.17
N LYS A 72 6.28 13.85 -13.68
CA LYS A 72 6.69 13.63 -15.08
C LYS A 72 5.67 14.19 -16.07
N GLN A 73 4.38 13.91 -15.87
CA GLN A 73 3.32 14.45 -16.73
C GLN A 73 3.29 15.98 -16.73
N LEU A 74 3.45 16.60 -15.56
CA LEU A 74 3.49 18.06 -15.42
C LEU A 74 4.71 18.65 -16.14
N LEU A 75 5.89 18.07 -15.96
CA LEU A 75 7.11 18.49 -16.66
C LEU A 75 6.93 18.39 -18.17
N GLU A 76 6.49 17.24 -18.69
CA GLU A 76 6.24 17.05 -20.13
C GLU A 76 5.22 18.06 -20.68
N SER A 77 4.14 18.31 -19.94
CA SER A 77 3.12 19.29 -20.34
C SER A 77 3.67 20.73 -20.36
N SER A 78 4.55 21.07 -19.42
CA SER A 78 5.19 22.38 -19.35
C SER A 78 6.15 22.60 -20.52
N GLU A 79 6.93 21.57 -20.87
CA GLU A 79 7.87 21.61 -22.00
C GLU A 79 7.14 21.72 -23.34
N LYS A 80 6.06 20.95 -23.53
CA LYS A 80 5.22 21.05 -24.73
C LYS A 80 4.64 22.46 -24.89
N ARG A 81 4.15 23.07 -23.80
CA ARG A 81 3.65 24.45 -23.81
C ARG A 81 4.76 25.46 -24.13
N ARG A 82 5.94 25.31 -23.54
CA ARG A 82 7.10 26.19 -23.83
C ARG A 82 7.47 26.15 -25.31
N LYS A 83 7.62 24.95 -25.88
CA LYS A 83 7.94 24.77 -27.31
C LYS A 83 6.86 25.36 -28.22
N ALA A 84 5.58 25.16 -27.90
CA ALA A 84 4.47 25.74 -28.66
C ALA A 84 4.45 27.28 -28.60
N MET A 85 4.86 27.88 -27.47
CA MET A 85 4.99 29.34 -27.35
C MET A 85 6.19 29.89 -28.12
N GLU A 86 7.32 29.17 -28.15
CA GLU A 86 8.50 29.53 -28.94
C GLU A 86 8.19 29.49 -30.44
N GLN A 87 7.58 28.41 -30.93
CA GLN A 87 7.16 28.27 -32.33
C GLN A 87 6.14 29.33 -32.77
N LYS A 88 5.33 29.87 -31.85
CA LYS A 88 4.39 30.96 -32.13
C LYS A 88 5.05 32.35 -32.14
N LYS A 89 6.26 32.50 -31.59
CA LYS A 89 7.01 33.76 -31.61
C LYS A 89 7.87 33.94 -32.86
N GLU A 90 8.31 32.83 -33.48
CA GLU A 90 9.12 32.85 -34.70
C GLU A 90 8.44 33.23 -36.04
N PRO A 91 7.10 33.22 -36.25
CA PRO A 91 6.50 33.50 -37.55
C PRO A 91 6.25 34.99 -37.86
N ASN A 92 6.70 35.94 -37.02
CA ASN A 92 6.46 37.39 -37.21
C ASN A 92 7.71 38.18 -37.65
N ASN A 93 8.77 37.51 -38.11
CA ASN A 93 9.95 38.16 -38.69
C ASN A 93 10.00 37.88 -40.20
N GLU A 94 9.09 38.48 -40.97
CA GLU A 94 9.17 38.61 -42.43
C GLU A 94 8.90 40.07 -42.82
#